data_AF-A0A1H4ZGE0-F1
#
_entry.id   AF-A0A1H4ZGE0-F1
#
_cell.length_a   1.000
_cell.length_b   1.000
_cell.length_c   1.000
_cell.angle_alpha   90.00
_cell.angle_beta   90.00
_cell.angle_gamma   90.00
#
_symmetry.space_group_name_H-M   'P 1'
#
loop_
_entity.id
_entity.type
_entity.pdbx_description
1 polymer ?
#
loop_
_entity_poly.entity_id
_entity_poly.type
_entity_poly.pdbx_seq_one_letter_code
_entity_poly.pdbx_strand_id
1 'polypeptide(L)'
;MLSTRVMRPTALAVAVAVGLSGCATIDRTVAENDSWVSCVGGGLMGALAGAAVGAATKGDGKAIAIGAVAGAAVGCGAGLLYKKRVDRLQAIAKEEGLQMKVRELKAVETPATAGQAAKFKPVGIEAELQLQEMFQVGSAVITPEGYRKLTRVAGEFVEKREAAAQAQPGQAQLPRKKVLVVGHTDSTGPAELNQKLSEQRARAVGEILAAAGVAKSDIYYQGAGASRPIASNTTEQGRADNRRVEFIEVENEELLVKRVQDERNNSKYLAHGTAPATKVKPAPTKPAPVVKSEPAVQAPVVKAPAVQEPAVTAPAPAPVSAPATIALDGKGGIDFGGKLVTTTNSTLASGIQPKTSDFELISTAYASAPVSSCVGDMPRVEGEVKNLSTGQPLNEYATTEFFPGLNGKPWGAAVNGHVASVGPVAILRDEAQVAQNPTMQFISNYKSSNKKQTQPYQALANTYEGETQVLYRVFAVDQKKSPVSCMDIVFDKRAGNAVAGEIYYPKQGDAYVAQFQPIRR
;
A
#
# COMPACT_ATOMS: atom_id res chain seq x y z
N MET A 1 -5.06 -17.00 -77.48
CA MET A 1 -3.69 -16.71 -76.99
C MET A 1 -3.73 -16.70 -75.47
N LEU A 2 -3.28 -17.79 -74.83
CA LEU A 2 -3.10 -17.86 -73.38
C LEU A 2 -1.82 -17.10 -73.02
N SER A 3 -1.87 -16.26 -71.98
CA SER A 3 -0.66 -15.75 -71.31
C SER A 3 -0.81 -15.96 -69.82
N THR A 4 -0.18 -17.04 -69.35
CA THR A 4 0.02 -17.39 -67.94
C THR A 4 1.15 -16.53 -67.38
N ARG A 5 0.85 -15.67 -66.39
CA ARG A 5 1.89 -15.05 -65.54
C ARG A 5 2.14 -15.96 -64.34
N VAL A 6 3.26 -16.69 -64.43
CA VAL A 6 3.88 -17.46 -63.35
C VAL A 6 4.33 -16.48 -62.25
N MET A 7 3.71 -16.58 -61.09
CA MET A 7 4.17 -15.90 -59.87
C MET A 7 5.39 -16.68 -59.34
N ARG A 8 6.55 -16.02 -59.28
CA ARG A 8 7.82 -16.63 -58.80
C ARG A 8 7.69 -17.04 -57.33
N PRO A 9 8.05 -18.28 -56.93
CA PRO A 9 7.93 -18.76 -55.55
C PRO A 9 8.97 -18.14 -54.59
N THR A 10 9.85 -17.27 -55.08
CA THR A 10 10.89 -16.62 -54.27
C THR A 10 10.41 -15.42 -53.45
N ALA A 11 9.25 -14.82 -53.78
CA ALA A 11 8.70 -13.72 -52.99
C ALA A 11 7.99 -14.20 -51.71
N LEU A 12 7.45 -15.42 -51.70
CA LEU A 12 6.79 -16.02 -50.54
C LEU A 12 7.82 -16.50 -49.50
N ALA A 13 9.00 -16.94 -49.94
CA ALA A 13 10.06 -17.43 -49.05
C ALA A 13 10.73 -16.30 -48.22
N VAL A 14 10.82 -15.08 -48.75
CA VAL A 14 11.36 -13.93 -48.00
C VAL A 14 10.37 -13.43 -46.94
N ALA A 15 9.06 -13.51 -47.19
CA ALA A 15 8.03 -13.17 -46.21
C ALA A 15 7.97 -14.16 -45.03
N VAL A 16 8.23 -15.45 -45.28
CA VAL A 16 8.24 -16.48 -44.22
C VAL A 16 9.55 -16.46 -43.41
N ALA A 17 10.69 -16.12 -44.01
CA ALA A 17 11.97 -16.02 -43.30
C ALA A 17 12.08 -14.80 -42.37
N VAL A 18 11.43 -13.68 -42.71
CA VAL A 18 11.34 -12.50 -41.83
C VAL A 18 10.31 -12.71 -40.70
N GLY A 19 9.32 -13.59 -40.89
CA GLY A 19 8.31 -13.89 -39.87
C GLY A 19 8.78 -14.76 -38.70
N LEU A 20 9.81 -15.59 -38.88
CA LEU A 20 10.23 -16.58 -37.86
C LEU A 20 11.47 -16.16 -37.04
N SER A 21 12.19 -15.12 -37.47
CA SER A 21 13.36 -14.59 -36.73
C SER A 21 13.05 -13.32 -35.92
N GLY A 22 11.82 -12.79 -35.99
CA GLY A 22 11.42 -11.56 -35.30
C GLY A 22 10.96 -11.73 -33.85
N CYS A 23 10.60 -12.93 -33.39
CA CYS A 23 9.96 -13.09 -32.07
C CYS A 23 10.96 -13.17 -30.90
N ALA A 24 12.22 -13.58 -31.12
CA ALA A 24 13.18 -13.77 -30.02
C ALA A 24 14.00 -12.52 -29.67
N THR A 25 14.03 -11.51 -30.54
CA THR A 25 14.86 -10.30 -30.37
C THR A 25 14.08 -9.10 -29.84
N ILE A 26 12.74 -9.17 -29.82
CA ILE A 26 11.84 -8.11 -29.33
C ILE A 26 11.75 -8.13 -27.79
N ASP A 27 11.71 -9.31 -27.16
CA ASP A 27 11.63 -9.43 -25.69
C ASP A 27 12.81 -8.75 -24.98
N ARG A 28 14.00 -8.72 -25.62
CA ARG A 28 15.19 -8.11 -25.02
C ARG A 28 15.31 -6.61 -25.29
N THR A 29 14.72 -6.09 -26.36
CA THR A 29 14.73 -4.65 -26.65
C THR A 29 13.61 -3.88 -25.94
N VAL A 30 12.54 -4.56 -25.52
CA VAL A 30 11.44 -3.99 -24.72
C VAL A 30 11.78 -3.92 -23.23
N ALA A 31 12.70 -4.74 -22.73
CA ALA A 31 13.06 -4.79 -21.31
C ALA A 31 14.12 -3.75 -20.87
N GLU A 32 14.94 -3.22 -21.80
CA GLU A 32 16.14 -2.43 -21.42
C GLU A 32 16.18 -1.00 -21.98
N ASN A 33 15.20 -0.52 -22.76
CA ASN A 33 15.33 0.77 -23.45
C ASN A 33 14.23 1.79 -23.19
N ASP A 34 14.68 3.02 -22.92
CA ASP A 34 13.91 4.16 -22.48
C ASP A 34 12.83 4.60 -23.50
N SER A 35 11.73 5.10 -22.94
CA SER A 35 10.37 5.33 -23.48
C SER A 35 10.16 6.02 -24.86
N TRP A 36 11.20 6.33 -25.63
CA TRP A 36 11.09 7.14 -26.85
C TRP A 36 10.86 6.35 -28.15
N VAL A 37 11.39 5.12 -28.26
CA VAL A 37 11.35 4.35 -29.52
C VAL A 37 9.97 3.72 -29.78
N SER A 38 9.21 3.43 -28.73
CA SER A 38 7.90 2.77 -28.83
C SER A 38 6.82 3.64 -29.48
N CYS A 39 6.90 4.98 -29.34
CA CYS A 39 5.91 5.89 -29.94
C CYS A 39 6.10 6.09 -31.44
N VAL A 40 7.33 6.00 -31.96
CA VAL A 40 7.61 6.19 -33.40
C VAL A 40 7.47 4.86 -34.16
N GLY A 41 7.86 3.73 -33.55
CA GLY A 41 7.76 2.41 -34.17
C GLY A 41 6.33 1.85 -34.26
N GLY A 42 5.48 2.13 -33.26
CA GLY A 42 4.11 1.60 -33.20
C GLY A 42 3.12 2.34 -34.11
N GLY A 43 3.29 3.65 -34.32
CA GLY A 43 2.37 4.49 -35.09
C GLY A 43 2.33 4.17 -36.59
N LEU A 44 3.46 3.74 -37.17
CA LEU A 44 3.55 3.38 -38.59
C LEU A 44 3.02 1.97 -38.89
N MET A 45 3.10 1.04 -37.93
CA MET A 45 2.63 -0.34 -38.11
C MET A 45 1.16 -0.55 -37.72
N GLY A 46 0.60 0.27 -36.83
CA GLY A 46 -0.82 0.21 -36.45
C GLY A 46 -1.77 0.70 -37.56
N ALA A 47 -1.33 1.63 -38.41
CA ALA A 47 -2.12 2.15 -39.53
C ALA A 47 -2.31 1.11 -40.65
N LEU A 48 -1.37 0.18 -40.82
CA LEU A 48 -1.45 -0.88 -41.83
C LEU A 48 -2.31 -2.07 -41.37
N ALA A 49 -2.43 -2.33 -40.06
CA ALA A 49 -3.26 -3.41 -39.53
C ALA A 49 -4.75 -3.03 -39.45
N GLY A 50 -5.09 -1.74 -39.25
CA GLY A 50 -6.47 -1.28 -39.12
C GLY A 50 -7.29 -1.30 -40.42
N ALA A 51 -6.64 -1.23 -41.58
CA ALA A 51 -7.34 -1.26 -42.87
C ALA A 51 -7.77 -2.67 -43.31
N ALA A 52 -7.24 -3.74 -42.71
CA ALA A 52 -7.49 -5.11 -43.14
C ALA A 52 -8.68 -5.80 -42.42
N VAL A 53 -9.15 -5.26 -41.29
CA VAL A 53 -10.17 -5.92 -40.44
C VAL A 53 -11.60 -5.43 -40.73
N GLY A 54 -11.77 -4.30 -41.41
CA GLY A 54 -13.10 -3.72 -41.72
C GLY A 54 -13.87 -4.37 -42.88
N ALA A 55 -13.28 -5.33 -43.60
CA ALA A 55 -13.87 -5.88 -44.84
C ALA A 55 -14.54 -7.27 -44.68
N ALA A 56 -14.56 -7.87 -43.47
CA ALA A 56 -14.82 -9.31 -43.35
C ALA A 56 -16.05 -9.76 -42.53
N THR A 57 -16.96 -8.87 -42.08
CA THR A 57 -18.16 -9.34 -41.36
C THR A 57 -19.46 -8.66 -41.82
N LYS A 58 -20.22 -9.40 -42.64
CA LYS A 58 -21.67 -9.20 -42.84
C LYS A 58 -22.41 -9.93 -41.72
N GLY A 59 -23.23 -9.25 -40.94
CA GLY A 59 -24.24 -9.87 -40.08
C GLY A 59 -24.53 -9.16 -38.75
N ASP A 60 -25.73 -8.58 -38.67
CA ASP A 60 -26.54 -8.14 -37.52
C ASP A 60 -25.92 -7.31 -36.37
N GLY A 61 -26.36 -6.06 -36.33
CA GLY A 61 -25.95 -5.02 -35.40
C GLY A 61 -26.59 -5.11 -34.01
N LYS A 62 -25.73 -5.05 -32.99
CA LYS A 62 -25.88 -4.31 -31.70
C LYS A 62 -24.83 -4.68 -30.64
N ALA A 63 -23.78 -5.41 -31.01
CA ALA A 63 -22.58 -5.54 -30.20
C ALA A 63 -21.37 -5.11 -31.05
N ILE A 64 -20.38 -4.47 -30.43
CA ILE A 64 -19.14 -3.97 -31.03
C ILE A 64 -19.26 -2.57 -31.69
N ALA A 65 -19.30 -1.53 -30.85
CA ALA A 65 -18.97 -0.16 -31.25
C ALA A 65 -18.35 0.71 -30.12
N ILE A 66 -17.71 0.10 -29.12
CA ILE A 66 -16.99 0.85 -28.07
C ILE A 66 -15.49 0.48 -28.01
N GLY A 67 -15.05 -0.63 -28.61
CA GLY A 67 -13.69 -1.14 -28.42
C GLY A 67 -12.63 -0.81 -29.48
N ALA A 68 -12.97 -0.28 -30.66
CA ALA A 68 -12.04 -0.35 -31.81
C ALA A 68 -11.57 0.98 -32.42
N VAL A 69 -12.06 2.15 -31.97
CA VAL A 69 -11.70 3.44 -32.62
C VAL A 69 -10.88 4.38 -31.71
N ALA A 70 -10.67 4.05 -30.42
CA ALA A 70 -9.93 4.93 -29.50
C ALA A 70 -8.51 4.46 -29.12
N GLY A 71 -8.02 3.35 -29.68
CA GLY A 71 -6.80 2.68 -29.19
C GLY A 71 -5.45 3.24 -29.71
N ALA A 72 -5.41 3.95 -30.84
CA ALA A 72 -4.14 4.33 -31.47
C ALA A 72 -3.71 5.79 -31.25
N ALA A 73 -4.64 6.71 -30.96
CA ALA A 73 -4.35 8.14 -30.87
C ALA A 73 -4.15 8.66 -29.43
N VAL A 74 -4.68 7.95 -28.42
CA VAL A 74 -4.71 8.46 -27.03
C VAL A 74 -3.45 8.08 -26.23
N GLY A 75 -2.80 6.96 -26.56
CA GLY A 75 -1.66 6.42 -25.78
C GLY A 75 -0.40 7.31 -25.78
N CYS A 76 0.04 7.81 -26.94
CA CYS A 76 1.24 8.66 -27.00
C CYS A 76 0.99 10.11 -26.58
N GLY A 77 -0.23 10.64 -26.76
CA GLY A 77 -0.58 12.02 -26.39
C GLY A 77 -0.73 12.22 -24.88
N ALA A 78 -1.41 11.29 -24.19
CA ALA A 78 -1.65 11.38 -22.76
C ALA A 78 -0.38 11.19 -21.93
N GLY A 79 0.51 10.26 -22.32
CA GLY A 79 1.78 10.03 -21.63
C GLY A 79 2.70 11.27 -21.61
N LEU A 80 2.81 11.98 -22.75
CA LEU A 80 3.57 13.24 -22.81
C LEU A 80 2.92 14.36 -21.99
N LEU A 81 1.60 14.34 -21.82
CA LEU A 81 0.87 15.34 -21.04
C LEU A 81 1.07 15.15 -19.53
N TYR A 82 1.01 13.91 -19.02
CA TYR A 82 1.27 13.63 -17.61
C TYR A 82 2.73 13.89 -17.24
N LYS A 83 3.69 13.45 -18.07
CA LYS A 83 5.12 13.68 -17.84
C LYS A 83 5.46 15.16 -17.64
N LYS A 84 4.97 16.04 -18.53
CA LYS A 84 5.17 17.49 -18.40
C LYS A 84 4.63 18.06 -17.08
N ARG A 85 3.52 17.50 -16.56
CA ARG A 85 2.93 17.95 -15.29
C ARG A 85 3.69 17.41 -14.10
N VAL A 86 4.17 16.16 -14.17
CA VAL A 86 5.10 15.59 -13.18
C VAL A 86 6.34 16.47 -13.08
N ASP A 87 6.95 16.84 -14.21
CA ASP A 87 8.12 17.72 -14.24
C ASP A 87 7.84 19.10 -13.62
N ARG A 88 6.67 19.71 -13.93
CA ARG A 88 6.27 21.00 -13.34
C ARG A 88 6.03 20.92 -11.84
N LEU A 89 5.34 19.88 -11.37
CA LEU A 89 5.14 19.67 -9.93
C LEU A 89 6.48 19.48 -9.22
N GLN A 90 7.40 18.71 -9.79
CA GLN A 90 8.76 18.55 -9.25
C GLN A 90 9.56 19.86 -9.26
N ALA A 91 9.37 20.72 -10.27
CA ALA A 91 9.97 22.05 -10.30
C ALA A 91 9.42 22.94 -9.17
N ILE A 92 8.09 22.99 -8.99
CA ILE A 92 7.44 23.70 -7.88
C ILE A 92 7.95 23.18 -6.54
N ALA A 93 8.13 21.86 -6.40
CA ALA A 93 8.67 21.28 -5.19
C ALA A 93 10.06 21.83 -4.85
N LYS A 94 10.94 21.93 -5.85
CA LYS A 94 12.29 22.48 -5.68
C LYS A 94 12.27 23.98 -5.37
N GLU A 95 11.44 24.75 -6.08
CA GLU A 95 11.34 26.21 -5.92
C GLU A 95 10.79 26.61 -4.55
N GLU A 96 9.78 25.89 -4.05
CA GLU A 96 9.10 26.21 -2.79
C GLU A 96 9.66 25.41 -1.59
N GLY A 97 10.72 24.62 -1.79
CA GLY A 97 11.36 23.80 -0.77
C GLY A 97 10.45 22.70 -0.21
N LEU A 98 9.55 22.15 -1.05
CA LEU A 98 8.60 21.11 -0.66
C LEU A 98 9.24 19.74 -0.76
N GLN A 99 9.01 18.92 0.27
CA GLN A 99 9.23 17.48 0.20
C GLN A 99 8.03 16.84 -0.51
N MET A 100 8.14 16.71 -1.84
CA MET A 100 7.08 16.16 -2.68
C MET A 100 7.60 15.05 -3.58
N LYS A 101 6.90 13.92 -3.62
CA LYS A 101 7.12 12.84 -4.58
C LYS A 101 5.98 12.82 -5.58
N VAL A 102 6.29 12.77 -6.87
CA VAL A 102 5.28 12.81 -7.93
C VAL A 102 5.52 11.67 -8.89
N ARG A 103 4.46 10.94 -9.23
CA ARG A 103 4.52 9.79 -10.16
C ARG A 103 3.30 9.75 -11.08
N GLU A 104 3.47 9.09 -12.22
CA GLU A 104 2.38 8.78 -13.13
C GLU A 104 1.59 7.58 -12.61
N LEU A 105 0.26 7.63 -12.75
CA LEU A 105 -0.62 6.49 -12.53
C LEU A 105 -0.81 5.75 -13.84
N LYS A 106 -0.60 4.43 -13.83
CA LYS A 106 -0.79 3.57 -15.00
C LYS A 106 -1.82 2.49 -14.69
N ALA A 107 -2.75 2.25 -15.62
CA ALA A 107 -3.69 1.14 -15.54
C ALA A 107 -3.37 0.08 -16.60
N VAL A 108 -3.59 -1.19 -16.24
CA VAL A 108 -3.54 -2.33 -17.15
C VAL A 108 -4.68 -2.20 -18.16
N GLU A 109 -4.34 -2.16 -19.44
CA GLU A 109 -5.29 -2.37 -20.52
C GLU A 109 -5.60 -3.86 -20.63
N THR A 110 -6.88 -4.22 -20.59
CA THR A 110 -7.31 -5.61 -20.75
C THR A 110 -6.83 -6.11 -22.12
N PRO A 111 -5.97 -7.14 -22.19
CA PRO A 111 -5.48 -7.63 -23.47
C PRO A 111 -6.66 -8.20 -24.28
N ALA A 112 -6.73 -7.83 -25.56
CA ALA A 112 -7.78 -8.30 -26.47
C ALA A 112 -7.73 -9.83 -26.70
N THR A 113 -6.69 -10.53 -26.23
CA THR A 113 -6.51 -11.97 -26.39
C THR A 113 -5.73 -12.55 -25.21
N ALA A 114 -6.16 -13.71 -24.70
CA ALA A 114 -5.46 -14.43 -23.64
C ALA A 114 -4.04 -14.82 -24.10
N GLY A 115 -3.02 -14.45 -23.32
CA GLY A 115 -1.61 -14.75 -23.60
C GLY A 115 -0.73 -13.57 -24.06
N GLN A 116 -1.27 -12.36 -24.21
CA GLN A 116 -0.47 -11.15 -24.43
C GLN A 116 -0.01 -10.53 -23.11
N ALA A 117 1.22 -9.98 -23.11
CA ALA A 117 1.74 -9.20 -22.00
C ALA A 117 0.82 -7.99 -21.71
N ALA A 118 0.64 -7.68 -20.42
CA ALA A 118 -0.14 -6.54 -19.98
C ALA A 118 0.43 -5.25 -20.57
N LYS A 119 -0.43 -4.46 -21.24
CA LYS A 119 -0.08 -3.11 -21.71
C LYS A 119 -0.55 -2.11 -20.67
N PHE A 120 0.23 -1.06 -20.43
CA PHE A 120 -0.06 -0.05 -19.43
C PHE A 120 -0.32 1.29 -20.09
N LYS A 121 -1.43 1.93 -19.72
CA LYS A 121 -1.79 3.28 -20.17
C LYS A 121 -1.64 4.27 -19.01
N PRO A 122 -0.98 5.43 -19.22
CA PRO A 122 -1.04 6.54 -18.28
C PRO A 122 -2.49 7.03 -18.13
N VAL A 123 -2.99 7.03 -16.89
CA VAL A 123 -4.39 7.32 -16.55
C VAL A 123 -4.52 8.40 -15.48
N GLY A 124 -3.40 8.99 -15.05
CA GLY A 124 -3.42 9.97 -13.97
C GLY A 124 -2.04 10.33 -13.43
N ILE A 125 -2.06 11.10 -12.34
CA ILE A 125 -0.88 11.46 -11.55
C ILE A 125 -1.17 11.31 -10.06
N GLU A 126 -0.14 11.00 -9.30
CA GLU A 126 -0.17 11.02 -7.85
C GLU A 126 0.98 11.87 -7.33
N ALA A 127 0.65 12.86 -6.50
CA ALA A 127 1.61 13.70 -5.81
C ALA A 127 1.47 13.52 -4.29
N GLU A 128 2.52 13.04 -3.65
CA GLU A 128 2.66 12.89 -2.20
C GLU A 128 3.40 14.09 -1.66
N LEU A 129 2.75 14.93 -0.86
CA LEU A 129 3.29 16.17 -0.31
C LEU A 129 3.36 16.09 1.21
N GLN A 130 4.55 16.22 1.78
CA GLN A 130 4.72 16.30 3.23
C GLN A 130 4.12 17.59 3.78
N LEU A 131 3.38 17.51 4.89
CA LEU A 131 2.59 18.62 5.45
C LEU A 131 3.36 19.57 6.37
N GLN A 132 4.68 19.44 6.46
CA GLN A 132 5.48 20.22 7.39
C GLN A 132 5.23 21.73 7.15
N GLU A 133 4.89 22.45 8.22
CA GLU A 133 4.63 23.91 8.25
C GLU A 133 3.40 24.40 7.46
N MET A 134 2.62 23.51 6.84
CA MET A 134 1.42 23.90 6.07
C MET A 134 0.19 24.15 6.95
N PHE A 135 0.14 23.51 8.11
CA PHE A 135 -0.96 23.60 9.07
C PHE A 135 -0.43 23.98 10.44
N GLN A 136 -1.28 24.66 11.22
CA GLN A 136 -1.03 24.81 12.65
C GLN A 136 -0.97 23.44 13.34
N VAL A 137 -0.14 23.33 14.38
CA VAL A 137 0.07 22.07 15.13
C VAL A 137 -1.27 21.56 15.66
N GLY A 138 -1.56 20.28 15.41
CA GLY A 138 -2.80 19.63 15.86
C GLY A 138 -4.09 20.17 15.21
N SER A 139 -3.99 20.99 14.16
CA SER A 139 -5.13 21.70 13.57
C SER A 139 -5.23 21.47 12.06
N ALA A 140 -6.41 21.71 11.51
CA ALA A 140 -6.69 21.81 10.08
C ALA A 140 -6.65 23.26 9.56
N VAL A 141 -6.30 24.23 10.42
CA VAL A 141 -6.09 25.62 10.01
C VAL A 141 -4.77 25.74 9.26
N ILE A 142 -4.86 26.18 8.01
CA ILE A 142 -3.72 26.36 7.10
C ILE A 142 -2.96 27.63 7.48
N THR A 143 -1.63 27.57 7.47
CA THR A 143 -0.77 28.74 7.69
C THR A 143 -0.76 29.65 6.45
N PRO A 144 -0.47 30.95 6.56
CA PRO A 144 -0.37 31.82 5.38
C PRO A 144 0.65 31.32 4.33
N GLU A 145 1.76 30.76 4.81
CA GLU A 145 2.77 30.15 3.95
C GLU A 145 2.27 28.84 3.31
N GLY A 146 1.63 27.98 4.10
CA GLY A 146 1.00 26.75 3.62
C GLY A 146 -0.03 27.04 2.53
N TYR A 147 -0.85 28.08 2.70
CA TYR A 147 -1.83 28.49 1.71
C TYR A 147 -1.17 28.87 0.38
N ARG A 148 -0.09 29.67 0.41
CA ARG A 148 0.67 30.06 -0.78
C ARG A 148 1.23 28.85 -1.52
N LYS A 149 1.92 27.95 -0.79
CA LYS A 149 2.55 26.73 -1.32
C LYS A 149 1.50 25.79 -1.92
N LEU A 150 0.42 25.53 -1.21
CA LEU A 150 -0.68 24.68 -1.68
C LEU A 150 -1.40 25.28 -2.88
N THR A 151 -1.56 26.61 -2.96
CA THR A 151 -2.16 27.27 -4.13
C THR A 151 -1.32 27.06 -5.39
N ARG A 152 0.01 27.09 -5.28
CA ARG A 152 0.91 26.78 -6.42
C ARG A 152 0.72 25.34 -6.90
N VAL A 153 0.73 24.38 -5.99
CA VAL A 153 0.50 22.96 -6.30
C VAL A 153 -0.88 22.77 -6.94
N ALA A 154 -1.92 23.38 -6.36
CA ALA A 154 -3.28 23.32 -6.86
C ALA A 154 -3.42 23.85 -8.30
N GLY A 155 -2.66 24.88 -8.68
CA GLY A 155 -2.64 25.41 -10.04
C GLY A 155 -2.26 24.39 -11.12
N GLU A 156 -1.52 23.34 -10.78
CA GLU A 156 -1.17 22.27 -11.72
C GLU A 156 -2.28 21.26 -11.96
N PHE A 157 -3.30 21.22 -11.09
CA PHE A 157 -4.50 20.37 -11.20
C PHE A 157 -5.67 21.06 -11.90
N VAL A 158 -5.55 22.36 -12.17
CA VAL A 158 -6.53 23.09 -12.97
C VAL A 158 -6.42 22.59 -14.41
N GLU A 159 -7.51 22.00 -14.92
CA GLU A 159 -7.61 21.71 -16.34
C GLU A 159 -7.46 23.02 -17.11
N LYS A 160 -6.33 23.19 -17.80
CA LYS A 160 -6.17 24.28 -18.76
C LYS A 160 -7.25 24.08 -19.82
N ARG A 161 -8.29 24.91 -19.77
CA ARG A 161 -9.45 24.92 -20.68
C ARG A 161 -9.08 24.89 -22.16
N GLU A 162 -7.84 25.18 -22.50
CA GLU A 162 -7.28 25.09 -23.85
C GLU A 162 -7.46 23.69 -24.49
N ALA A 163 -7.42 22.60 -23.73
CA ALA A 163 -7.66 21.25 -24.27
C ALA A 163 -9.15 20.98 -24.57
N ALA A 164 -10.06 21.57 -23.78
CA ALA A 164 -11.51 21.45 -23.99
C ALA A 164 -12.02 22.42 -25.08
N ALA A 165 -11.36 23.56 -25.26
CA ALA A 165 -11.65 24.52 -26.33
C ALA A 165 -11.25 24.01 -27.73
N GLN A 166 -10.34 23.03 -27.80
CA GLN A 166 -9.96 22.35 -29.04
C GLN A 166 -10.85 21.14 -29.37
N ALA A 167 -11.77 20.76 -28.48
CA ALA A 167 -12.75 19.73 -28.78
C ALA A 167 -13.69 20.23 -29.90
N GLN A 168 -13.59 19.62 -31.07
CA GLN A 168 -14.44 19.95 -32.21
C GLN A 168 -15.91 19.69 -31.86
N PRO A 169 -16.86 20.54 -32.29
CA PRO A 169 -18.27 20.28 -32.11
C PRO A 169 -18.64 18.93 -32.74
N GLY A 170 -19.09 17.97 -31.91
CA GLY A 170 -19.40 16.60 -32.32
C GLY A 170 -18.47 15.51 -31.76
N GLN A 171 -17.36 15.86 -31.09
CA GLN A 171 -16.58 14.90 -30.31
C GLN A 171 -17.22 14.69 -28.92
N ALA A 172 -17.25 13.44 -28.44
CA ALA A 172 -17.67 13.12 -27.08
C ALA A 172 -16.89 14.00 -26.08
N GLN A 173 -17.58 14.60 -25.11
CA GLN A 173 -16.93 15.39 -24.06
C GLN A 173 -15.77 14.58 -23.48
N LEU A 174 -14.57 15.19 -23.44
CA LEU A 174 -13.44 14.59 -22.74
C LEU A 174 -13.92 14.27 -21.32
N PRO A 175 -13.71 13.03 -20.83
CA PRO A 175 -14.13 12.66 -19.49
C PRO A 175 -13.48 13.64 -18.49
N ARG A 176 -14.32 14.25 -17.65
CA ARG A 176 -13.82 15.18 -16.62
C ARG A 176 -13.01 14.41 -15.61
N LYS A 177 -11.76 14.83 -15.44
CA LYS A 177 -10.83 14.21 -14.50
C LYS A 177 -11.35 14.38 -13.09
N LYS A 178 -11.05 13.39 -12.24
CA LYS A 178 -11.37 13.43 -10.82
C LYS A 178 -10.09 13.62 -10.02
N VAL A 179 -10.15 14.45 -8.99
CA VAL A 179 -9.03 14.69 -8.07
C VAL A 179 -9.45 14.23 -6.68
N LEU A 180 -8.73 13.28 -6.11
CA LEU A 180 -8.86 12.86 -4.72
C LEU A 180 -7.73 13.44 -3.89
N VAL A 181 -8.07 14.05 -2.76
CA VAL A 181 -7.13 14.49 -1.74
C VAL A 181 -7.20 13.54 -0.55
N VAL A 182 -6.12 12.83 -0.24
CA VAL A 182 -6.05 11.96 0.94
C VAL A 182 -5.15 12.59 2.00
N GLY A 183 -5.69 12.82 3.19
CA GLY A 183 -4.91 13.27 4.33
C GLY A 183 -4.38 12.10 5.14
N HIS A 184 -3.14 12.22 5.63
CA HIS A 184 -2.52 11.25 6.51
C HIS A 184 -1.96 11.90 7.77
N THR A 185 -1.84 11.11 8.83
CA THR A 185 -1.14 11.45 10.07
C THR A 185 -0.06 10.42 10.35
N ASP A 186 0.84 10.74 11.28
CA ASP A 186 1.57 9.69 11.98
C ASP A 186 0.66 8.93 12.97
N SER A 187 1.18 7.92 13.64
CA SER A 187 0.41 7.11 14.60
C SER A 187 0.35 7.66 16.02
N THR A 188 0.75 8.91 16.24
CA THR A 188 0.67 9.53 17.57
C THR A 188 -0.77 9.91 17.89
N GLY A 189 -1.25 9.49 19.06
CA GLY A 189 -2.60 9.80 19.53
C GLY A 189 -3.69 8.82 19.07
N PRO A 190 -4.95 9.04 19.47
CA PRO A 190 -6.06 8.14 19.15
C PRO A 190 -6.34 8.06 17.65
N ALA A 191 -6.62 6.84 17.15
CA ALA A 191 -6.84 6.59 15.72
C ALA A 191 -8.02 7.39 15.15
N GLU A 192 -9.11 7.54 15.92
CA GLU A 192 -10.31 8.28 15.52
C GLU A 192 -10.05 9.78 15.42
N LEU A 193 -9.19 10.33 16.30
CA LEU A 193 -8.80 11.73 16.24
C LEU A 193 -7.92 11.99 15.01
N ASN A 194 -7.00 11.07 14.72
CA ASN A 194 -6.13 11.12 13.55
C ASN A 194 -6.92 11.03 12.24
N GLN A 195 -7.91 10.14 12.17
CA GLN A 195 -8.83 10.06 11.04
C GLN A 195 -9.56 11.40 10.83
N LYS A 196 -10.16 11.97 11.87
CA LYS A 196 -10.89 13.25 11.76
C LYS A 196 -9.99 14.41 11.35
N LEU A 197 -8.81 14.53 11.97
CA LEU A 197 -7.85 15.59 11.67
C LEU A 197 -7.36 15.51 10.22
N SER A 198 -7.01 14.31 9.75
CA SER A 198 -6.60 14.11 8.37
C SER A 198 -7.72 14.40 7.37
N GLU A 199 -8.97 14.03 7.66
CA GLU A 199 -10.13 14.35 6.82
C GLU A 199 -10.34 15.86 6.70
N GLN A 200 -10.27 16.59 7.82
CA GLN A 200 -10.41 18.04 7.84
C GLN A 200 -9.30 18.74 7.03
N ARG A 201 -8.06 18.27 7.15
CA ARG A 201 -6.93 18.77 6.35
C ARG A 201 -7.10 18.49 4.86
N ALA A 202 -7.51 17.27 4.51
CA ALA A 202 -7.78 16.89 3.12
C ALA A 202 -8.90 17.76 2.52
N ARG A 203 -9.98 18.01 3.28
CA ARG A 203 -11.06 18.90 2.86
C ARG A 203 -10.58 20.33 2.66
N ALA A 204 -9.76 20.87 3.58
CA ALA A 204 -9.21 22.22 3.46
C ALA A 204 -8.32 22.39 2.22
N VAL A 205 -7.51 21.37 1.90
CA VAL A 205 -6.73 21.32 0.64
C VAL A 205 -7.66 21.21 -0.58
N GLY A 206 -8.74 20.42 -0.47
CA GLY A 206 -9.78 20.36 -1.50
C GLY A 206 -10.42 21.72 -1.80
N GLU A 207 -10.68 22.52 -0.77
CA GLU A 207 -11.19 23.89 -0.93
C GLU A 207 -10.17 24.82 -1.63
N ILE A 208 -8.86 24.61 -1.44
CA ILE A 208 -7.81 25.32 -2.19
C ILE A 208 -7.83 24.93 -3.67
N LEU A 209 -7.97 23.63 -3.98
CA LEU A 209 -8.14 23.16 -5.37
C LEU A 209 -9.36 23.81 -6.02
N ALA A 210 -10.47 23.90 -5.29
CA ALA A 210 -11.68 24.56 -5.76
C ALA A 210 -11.45 26.05 -6.03
N ALA A 211 -10.78 26.76 -5.12
CA ALA A 211 -10.44 28.16 -5.27
C ALA A 211 -9.46 28.41 -6.45
N ALA A 212 -8.58 27.45 -6.74
CA ALA A 212 -7.68 27.51 -7.89
C ALA A 212 -8.40 27.28 -9.24
N GLY A 213 -9.61 26.71 -9.22
CA GLY A 213 -10.46 26.57 -10.41
C GLY A 213 -10.86 25.14 -10.77
N VAL A 214 -10.52 24.13 -9.95
CA VAL A 214 -11.04 22.76 -10.13
C VAL A 214 -12.51 22.73 -9.68
N ALA A 215 -13.40 22.12 -10.46
CA ALA A 215 -14.81 22.07 -10.09
C ALA A 215 -15.01 21.23 -8.82
N LYS A 216 -15.77 21.74 -7.84
CA LYS A 216 -16.05 21.01 -6.57
C LYS A 216 -16.65 19.62 -6.78
N SER A 217 -17.42 19.43 -7.85
CA SER A 217 -17.99 18.13 -8.23
C SER A 217 -16.96 17.11 -8.69
N ASP A 218 -15.77 17.56 -9.06
CA ASP A 218 -14.65 16.73 -9.52
C ASP A 218 -13.58 16.56 -8.43
N ILE A 219 -13.77 17.15 -7.24
CA ILE A 219 -12.87 17.04 -6.09
C ILE A 219 -13.48 16.10 -5.07
N TYR A 220 -12.67 15.15 -4.62
CA TYR A 220 -12.96 14.20 -3.56
C TYR A 220 -11.93 14.36 -2.45
N TYR A 221 -12.29 13.99 -1.22
CA TYR A 221 -11.39 14.01 -0.08
C TYR A 221 -11.59 12.80 0.84
N GLN A 222 -10.52 12.37 1.50
CA GLN A 222 -10.53 11.27 2.47
C GLN A 222 -9.55 11.56 3.62
N GLY A 223 -9.92 11.20 4.84
CA GLY A 223 -8.97 11.11 5.96
C GLY A 223 -8.54 9.67 6.21
N ALA A 224 -7.31 9.31 5.87
CA ALA A 224 -6.76 7.98 6.14
C ALA A 224 -6.16 7.84 7.55
N GLY A 225 -6.02 8.95 8.30
CA GLY A 225 -5.33 8.93 9.59
C GLY A 225 -3.95 8.30 9.48
N ALA A 226 -3.64 7.39 10.41
CA ALA A 226 -2.39 6.64 10.42
C ALA A 226 -2.46 5.31 9.65
N SER A 227 -3.59 4.99 8.99
CA SER A 227 -3.84 3.63 8.47
C SER A 227 -2.97 3.24 7.28
N ARG A 228 -2.34 4.21 6.61
CA ARG A 228 -1.53 4.04 5.39
C ARG A 228 -0.10 4.57 5.60
N PRO A 229 0.71 3.95 6.48
CA PRO A 229 2.08 4.37 6.74
C PRO A 229 2.99 4.07 5.55
N ILE A 230 3.89 5.00 5.25
CA ILE A 230 4.92 4.88 4.19
C ILE A 230 6.34 4.91 4.75
N ALA A 231 6.46 5.13 6.06
CA ALA A 231 7.71 5.12 6.79
C ALA A 231 7.45 4.68 8.24
N SER A 232 8.53 4.36 8.96
CA SER A 232 8.43 3.93 10.35
C SER A 232 7.86 5.02 11.25
N ASN A 233 6.86 4.68 12.08
CA ASN A 233 6.37 5.59 13.13
C ASN A 233 7.28 5.65 14.37
N THR A 234 8.35 4.85 14.41
CA THR A 234 9.26 4.81 15.55
C THR A 234 10.29 5.95 15.53
N THR A 235 10.56 6.55 14.37
CA THR A 235 11.52 7.65 14.19
C THR A 235 10.80 8.98 13.94
N GLU A 236 11.40 10.11 14.32
CA GLU A 236 10.79 11.42 14.03
C GLU A 236 10.71 11.67 12.52
N GLN A 237 11.75 11.31 11.77
CA GLN A 237 11.74 11.44 10.31
C GLN A 237 10.60 10.62 9.68
N GLY A 238 10.44 9.35 10.07
CA GLY A 238 9.38 8.53 9.48
C GLY A 238 7.97 8.97 9.89
N ARG A 239 7.80 9.53 11.09
CA ARG A 239 6.56 10.24 11.45
C ARG A 239 6.35 11.47 10.57
N ALA A 240 7.40 12.24 10.29
CA ALA A 240 7.32 13.39 9.39
C ALA A 240 6.90 12.99 7.98
N ASP A 241 7.46 11.90 7.45
CA ASP A 241 7.09 11.34 6.14
C ASP A 241 5.62 10.86 6.13
N ASN A 242 5.13 10.27 7.23
CA ASN A 242 3.74 9.84 7.34
C ASN A 242 2.74 11.01 7.41
N ARG A 243 3.16 12.18 7.92
CA ARG A 243 2.35 13.41 7.92
C ARG A 243 2.35 14.06 6.54
N ARG A 244 1.51 13.55 5.64
CA ARG A 244 1.44 13.95 4.23
C ARG A 244 0.01 14.14 3.74
N VAL A 245 -0.12 14.77 2.58
CA VAL A 245 -1.33 14.75 1.75
C VAL A 245 -0.99 14.18 0.38
N GLU A 246 -1.86 13.31 -0.11
CA GLU A 246 -1.77 12.75 -1.46
C GLU A 246 -2.80 13.46 -2.35
N PHE A 247 -2.36 13.88 -3.54
CA PHE A 247 -3.22 14.37 -4.62
C PHE A 247 -3.24 13.31 -5.71
N ILE A 248 -4.38 12.68 -5.93
CA ILE A 248 -4.57 11.65 -6.93
C ILE A 248 -5.49 12.23 -8.00
N GLU A 249 -4.98 12.45 -9.21
CA GLU A 249 -5.81 12.79 -10.36
C GLU A 249 -5.95 11.57 -11.27
N VAL A 250 -7.17 11.24 -11.67
CA VAL A 250 -7.49 10.16 -12.61
C VAL A 250 -8.45 10.64 -13.70
N GLU A 251 -8.45 9.97 -14.85
CA GLU A 251 -9.26 10.36 -16.02
C GLU A 251 -10.77 10.38 -15.78
N ASN A 252 -11.30 9.56 -14.86
CA ASN A 252 -12.74 9.46 -14.58
C ASN A 252 -13.02 8.87 -13.19
N GLU A 253 -14.30 8.83 -12.82
CA GLU A 253 -14.75 8.34 -11.50
C GLU A 253 -14.60 6.83 -11.32
N GLU A 254 -14.70 6.03 -12.38
CA GLU A 254 -14.51 4.58 -12.32
C GLU A 254 -13.07 4.24 -11.92
N LEU A 255 -12.08 4.94 -12.50
CA LEU A 255 -10.68 4.82 -12.12
C LEU A 255 -10.44 5.32 -10.69
N LEU A 256 -11.22 6.29 -10.22
CA LEU A 256 -11.14 6.77 -8.85
C LEU A 256 -11.63 5.69 -7.87
N VAL A 257 -12.79 5.10 -8.13
CA VAL A 257 -13.32 3.98 -7.33
C VAL A 257 -12.27 2.87 -7.27
N LYS A 258 -11.77 2.43 -8.42
CA LYS A 258 -10.77 1.36 -8.49
C LYS A 258 -9.47 1.71 -7.74
N ARG A 259 -9.01 2.96 -7.81
CA ARG A 259 -7.86 3.45 -7.02
C ARG A 259 -8.12 3.34 -5.52
N VAL A 260 -9.31 3.76 -5.05
CA VAL A 260 -9.70 3.72 -3.63
C VAL A 260 -9.71 2.27 -3.14
N GLN A 261 -10.30 1.37 -3.92
CA GLN A 261 -10.38 -0.06 -3.62
C GLN A 261 -8.99 -0.70 -3.56
N ASP A 262 -8.08 -0.36 -4.47
CA ASP A 262 -6.71 -0.91 -4.51
C ASP A 262 -5.83 -0.45 -3.34
N GLU A 263 -6.11 0.70 -2.71
CA GLU A 263 -5.41 1.12 -1.49
C GLU A 263 -6.00 0.50 -0.23
N ARG A 264 -7.30 0.20 -0.21
CA ARG A 264 -7.92 -0.39 0.97
C ARG A 264 -7.35 -1.76 1.25
N ASN A 265 -7.00 -1.99 2.51
CA ASN A 265 -6.45 -3.26 2.98
C ASN A 265 -5.24 -3.75 2.15
N ASN A 266 -4.50 -2.83 1.52
CA ASN A 266 -3.33 -3.16 0.72
C ASN A 266 -2.19 -3.66 1.63
N SER A 267 -1.64 -4.82 1.33
CA SER A 267 -0.58 -5.45 2.12
C SER A 267 0.72 -4.65 2.14
N LYS A 268 0.95 -3.70 1.21
CA LYS A 268 2.14 -2.83 1.20
C LYS A 268 2.34 -2.06 2.52
N TYR A 269 1.24 -1.73 3.19
CA TYR A 269 1.29 -1.00 4.46
C TYR A 269 1.74 -1.84 5.65
N LEU A 270 1.88 -3.17 5.48
CA LEU A 270 2.45 -4.04 6.50
C LEU A 270 3.95 -3.75 6.73
N ALA A 271 4.65 -3.22 5.73
CA ALA A 271 6.09 -2.96 5.79
C ALA A 271 6.51 -2.01 6.92
N HIS A 272 5.61 -1.11 7.33
CA HIS A 272 5.92 -0.10 8.36
C HIS A 272 5.12 -0.28 9.65
N GLY A 273 3.93 -0.87 9.58
CA GLY A 273 3.03 -0.96 10.72
C GLY A 273 2.65 0.43 11.28
N THR A 274 1.83 0.43 12.32
CA THR A 274 1.31 1.67 12.92
C THR A 274 1.61 1.79 14.41
N ALA A 275 2.32 0.83 15.02
CA ALA A 275 2.66 0.95 16.44
C ALA A 275 3.62 2.13 16.74
N PRO A 276 3.41 2.88 17.84
CA PRO A 276 4.31 3.94 18.27
C PRO A 276 5.63 3.39 18.84
N ALA A 277 6.66 4.24 18.88
CA ALA A 277 8.03 3.90 19.31
C ALA A 277 8.15 3.27 20.72
N THR A 278 7.17 3.47 21.60
CA THR A 278 7.21 3.17 23.04
C THR A 278 7.18 1.68 23.40
N LYS A 279 7.06 0.76 22.44
CA LYS A 279 6.87 -0.68 22.74
C LYS A 279 8.16 -1.49 22.98
N VAL A 280 9.35 -0.94 22.70
CA VAL A 280 10.63 -1.67 22.87
C VAL A 280 11.27 -1.30 24.21
N LYS A 281 11.36 -2.25 25.13
CA LYS A 281 12.07 -2.08 26.40
C LYS A 281 13.57 -2.27 26.16
N PRO A 282 14.42 -1.26 26.45
CA PRO A 282 15.86 -1.44 26.37
C PRO A 282 16.31 -2.55 27.34
N ALA A 283 17.33 -3.30 26.94
CA ALA A 283 17.98 -4.26 27.83
C ALA A 283 18.44 -3.55 29.13
N PRO A 284 18.25 -4.14 30.32
CA PRO A 284 18.71 -3.53 31.55
C PRO A 284 20.23 -3.37 31.52
N THR A 285 20.72 -2.13 31.46
CA THR A 285 22.14 -1.81 31.56
C THR A 285 22.55 -1.81 33.04
N LYS A 286 23.46 -2.69 33.41
CA LYS A 286 24.11 -2.63 34.73
C LYS A 286 25.13 -1.46 34.69
N PRO A 287 25.17 -0.54 35.68
CA PRO A 287 26.13 0.56 35.65
C PRO A 287 27.57 0.02 35.70
N ALA A 288 28.42 0.48 34.77
CA ALA A 288 29.85 0.19 34.80
C ALA A 288 30.54 1.00 35.93
N PRO A 289 31.64 0.50 36.53
CA PRO A 289 32.34 1.21 37.60
C PRO A 289 33.02 2.48 37.05
N VAL A 290 32.80 3.62 37.71
CA VAL A 290 33.45 4.89 37.39
C VAL A 290 34.90 4.84 37.85
N VAL A 291 35.85 4.77 36.90
CA VAL A 291 37.27 5.04 37.18
C VAL A 291 37.51 6.53 36.96
N LYS A 292 37.98 7.22 38.00
CA LYS A 292 38.36 8.64 37.97
C LYS A 292 39.60 8.82 37.10
N SER A 293 39.55 9.72 36.13
CA SER A 293 40.72 10.17 35.36
C SER A 293 41.33 11.44 35.97
N GLU A 294 42.64 11.39 36.18
CA GLU A 294 43.50 12.53 36.54
C GLU A 294 44.10 13.15 35.25
N PRO A 295 44.42 14.47 35.19
CA PRO A 295 44.56 15.17 33.92
C PRO A 295 45.96 15.10 33.28
N ALA A 296 45.96 15.17 31.96
CA ALA A 296 47.11 15.06 31.07
C ALA A 296 48.02 16.30 31.01
N VAL A 297 49.33 16.07 30.80
CA VAL A 297 50.32 17.08 30.35
C VAL A 297 51.03 16.56 29.08
N GLN A 298 51.52 17.51 28.30
CA GLN A 298 51.69 17.57 26.84
C GLN A 298 52.97 16.94 26.24
N ALA A 299 52.81 16.40 25.01
CA ALA A 299 53.64 16.56 23.78
C ALA A 299 55.09 15.99 23.70
N PRO A 300 55.76 15.95 22.52
CA PRO A 300 55.42 15.16 21.31
C PRO A 300 56.64 14.49 20.57
N VAL A 301 56.33 13.67 19.54
CA VAL A 301 57.14 13.23 18.36
C VAL A 301 58.38 12.30 18.57
N VAL A 302 58.40 11.11 17.93
CA VAL A 302 59.40 10.60 16.93
C VAL A 302 58.99 9.20 16.39
N LYS A 303 59.34 8.97 15.12
CA LYS A 303 59.19 7.86 14.16
C LYS A 303 59.33 6.40 14.66
N ALA A 304 58.61 5.52 13.94
CA ALA A 304 58.73 4.05 13.89
C ALA A 304 60.03 3.57 13.19
N PRO A 305 60.32 2.26 13.02
CA PRO A 305 59.61 1.03 13.48
C PRO A 305 60.54 -0.07 14.08
N ALA A 306 59.98 -1.08 14.75
CA ALA A 306 60.32 -2.51 14.57
C ALA A 306 59.54 -3.41 15.54
N VAL A 307 59.06 -4.50 14.95
CA VAL A 307 58.34 -5.67 15.46
C VAL A 307 58.86 -6.20 16.80
N GLN A 308 57.95 -6.34 17.78
CA GLN A 308 57.92 -7.44 18.74
C GLN A 308 56.47 -7.67 19.17
N GLU A 309 56.01 -8.89 18.97
CA GLU A 309 54.68 -9.39 19.33
C GLU A 309 54.75 -10.00 20.74
N PRO A 310 53.95 -9.53 21.73
CA PRO A 310 53.68 -10.32 22.91
C PRO A 310 52.18 -10.61 23.07
N ALA A 311 51.89 -11.92 23.08
CA ALA A 311 50.79 -12.61 23.76
C ALA A 311 49.46 -11.85 23.96
N VAL A 312 48.51 -12.12 23.06
CA VAL A 312 47.09 -11.83 23.25
C VAL A 312 46.57 -12.68 24.41
N THR A 313 46.42 -12.08 25.59
CA THR A 313 45.50 -12.60 26.61
C THR A 313 44.10 -12.22 26.14
N ALA A 314 43.29 -13.22 25.78
CA ALA A 314 41.92 -13.03 25.36
C ALA A 314 41.13 -12.27 26.44
N PRO A 315 40.41 -11.18 26.10
CA PRO A 315 39.51 -10.55 27.05
C PRO A 315 38.40 -11.55 27.40
N ALA A 316 38.11 -11.68 28.69
CA ALA A 316 36.96 -12.44 29.17
C ALA A 316 35.69 -12.01 28.43
N PRO A 317 34.78 -12.93 28.05
CA PRO A 317 33.59 -12.58 27.31
C PRO A 317 32.78 -11.55 28.09
N ALA A 318 32.48 -10.42 27.45
CA ALA A 318 31.57 -9.43 28.00
C ALA A 318 30.25 -10.11 28.39
N PRO A 319 29.63 -9.74 29.52
CA PRO A 319 28.35 -10.31 29.91
C PRO A 319 27.34 -10.07 28.79
N VAL A 320 26.74 -11.14 28.30
CA VAL A 320 25.73 -11.12 27.25
C VAL A 320 24.57 -10.25 27.73
N SER A 321 24.41 -9.06 27.16
CA SER A 321 23.27 -8.20 27.44
C SER A 321 21.99 -8.96 27.07
N ALA A 322 21.02 -9.03 27.98
CA ALA A 322 19.72 -9.65 27.69
C ALA A 322 19.12 -9.02 26.41
N PRO A 323 18.52 -9.82 25.51
CA PRO A 323 17.94 -9.29 24.28
C PRO A 323 16.81 -8.30 24.61
N ALA A 324 16.69 -7.25 23.78
CA ALA A 324 15.59 -6.30 23.87
C ALA A 324 14.24 -7.03 23.77
N THR A 325 13.28 -6.65 24.62
CA THR A 325 11.94 -7.25 24.65
C THR A 325 10.89 -6.25 24.23
N ILE A 326 9.79 -6.76 23.67
CA ILE A 326 8.61 -5.95 23.40
C ILE A 326 7.66 -6.07 24.58
N ALA A 327 7.24 -4.93 25.13
CA ALA A 327 6.27 -4.90 26.22
C ALA A 327 4.84 -5.01 25.68
N LEU A 328 3.99 -5.76 26.37
CA LEU A 328 2.55 -5.77 26.14
C LEU A 328 1.81 -5.37 27.41
N ASP A 329 0.76 -4.56 27.22
CA ASP A 329 -0.14 -4.21 28.31
C ASP A 329 -0.90 -5.45 28.80
N GLY A 330 -1.03 -5.59 30.13
CA GLY A 330 -1.83 -6.63 30.77
C GLY A 330 -1.05 -7.50 31.76
N LYS A 331 -1.76 -8.06 32.75
CA LYS A 331 -1.17 -8.96 33.76
C LYS A 331 -0.96 -10.40 33.24
N GLY A 332 -1.36 -10.69 32.00
CA GLY A 332 -1.44 -12.05 31.48
C GLY A 332 -2.53 -12.86 32.18
N GLY A 333 -2.37 -14.18 32.20
CA GLY A 333 -3.27 -15.08 32.93
C GLY A 333 -3.42 -16.46 32.28
N ILE A 334 -3.05 -16.58 31.01
CA ILE A 334 -3.01 -17.84 30.27
C ILE A 334 -1.66 -17.92 29.57
N ASP A 335 -0.91 -19.00 29.80
CA ASP A 335 0.36 -19.25 29.13
C ASP A 335 0.14 -20.20 27.95
N PHE A 336 0.26 -19.67 26.74
CA PHE A 336 0.06 -20.44 25.52
C PHE A 336 1.32 -21.20 25.07
N GLY A 337 2.35 -21.34 25.92
CA GLY A 337 3.54 -22.16 25.65
C GLY A 337 4.42 -21.59 24.54
N GLY A 338 4.43 -20.27 24.45
CA GLY A 338 5.04 -19.49 23.36
C GLY A 338 6.50 -19.10 23.61
N LYS A 339 7.07 -18.39 22.63
CA LYS A 339 8.44 -17.85 22.68
C LYS A 339 8.41 -16.34 22.90
N LEU A 340 9.46 -15.81 23.53
CA LEU A 340 9.64 -14.38 23.73
C LEU A 340 9.76 -13.65 22.39
N VAL A 341 9.06 -12.52 22.25
CA VAL A 341 9.09 -11.68 21.06
C VAL A 341 10.10 -10.55 21.26
N THR A 342 11.09 -10.51 20.37
CA THR A 342 12.21 -9.54 20.41
C THR A 342 12.18 -8.52 19.27
N THR A 343 11.29 -8.72 18.28
CA THR A 343 11.12 -7.84 17.13
C THR A 343 9.64 -7.77 16.75
N THR A 344 9.24 -6.64 16.16
CA THR A 344 7.90 -6.48 15.60
C THR A 344 7.75 -7.18 14.25
N ASN A 345 8.82 -7.70 13.64
CA ASN A 345 8.74 -8.36 12.34
C ASN A 345 7.94 -9.67 12.42
N SER A 346 7.14 -9.93 11.40
CA SER A 346 6.34 -11.14 11.27
C SER A 346 6.91 -12.04 10.20
N THR A 347 7.29 -13.27 10.59
CA THR A 347 7.60 -14.34 9.62
C THR A 347 6.33 -14.82 8.93
N LEU A 348 5.20 -14.82 9.65
CA LEU A 348 3.89 -15.22 9.13
C LEU A 348 3.43 -14.31 7.99
N ALA A 349 3.43 -12.99 8.20
CA ALA A 349 2.97 -12.04 7.20
C ALA A 349 3.96 -11.89 6.03
N SER A 350 5.25 -12.20 6.22
CA SER A 350 6.27 -12.13 5.16
C SER A 350 5.99 -13.07 3.99
N GLY A 351 5.17 -14.12 4.20
CA GLY A 351 4.75 -15.04 3.14
C GLY A 351 3.63 -14.52 2.22
N ILE A 352 3.01 -13.38 2.56
CA ILE A 352 1.84 -12.86 1.85
C ILE A 352 2.32 -12.09 0.63
N GLN A 353 2.10 -12.67 -0.54
CA GLN A 353 2.37 -12.00 -1.80
C GLN A 353 1.42 -10.82 -1.98
N PRO A 354 1.92 -9.59 -2.20
CA PRO A 354 1.08 -8.45 -2.53
C PRO A 354 0.20 -8.76 -3.74
N LYS A 355 -1.06 -8.34 -3.66
CA LYS A 355 -1.98 -8.42 -4.80
C LYS A 355 -1.38 -7.63 -5.97
N THR A 356 -1.35 -8.23 -7.15
CA THR A 356 -1.11 -7.50 -8.40
C THR A 356 -2.27 -6.54 -8.59
N SER A 357 -2.01 -5.24 -8.44
CA SER A 357 -3.01 -4.21 -8.72
C SER A 357 -3.15 -4.08 -10.23
N ASP A 358 -4.39 -3.93 -10.69
CA ASP A 358 -4.68 -3.56 -12.08
C ASP A 358 -4.21 -2.13 -12.41
N PHE A 359 -3.81 -1.36 -11.39
CA PHE A 359 -2.95 -0.21 -11.57
C PHE A 359 -1.51 -0.62 -11.23
N GLU A 360 -0.56 -0.26 -12.08
CA GLU A 360 0.86 -0.40 -11.76
C GLU A 360 1.25 0.65 -10.72
N LEU A 361 0.81 0.46 -9.47
CA LEU A 361 1.01 1.37 -8.35
C LEU A 361 1.94 0.82 -7.27
N ILE A 362 2.53 -0.34 -7.53
CA ILE A 362 3.43 -0.99 -6.60
C ILE A 362 4.77 -1.10 -7.30
N SER A 363 5.74 -0.29 -6.86
CA SER A 363 7.14 -0.65 -7.09
C SER A 363 7.33 -2.05 -6.50
N THR A 364 7.83 -2.99 -7.29
CA THR A 364 8.24 -4.34 -6.88
C THR A 364 9.19 -4.34 -5.65
N ALA A 365 9.74 -3.17 -5.29
CA ALA A 365 10.58 -2.93 -4.12
C ALA A 365 9.96 -3.31 -2.76
N TYR A 366 8.63 -3.41 -2.60
CA TYR A 366 8.02 -3.80 -1.31
C TYR A 366 8.00 -5.31 -1.07
N ALA A 367 8.28 -6.14 -2.07
CA ALA A 367 8.23 -7.60 -1.94
C ALA A 367 9.31 -8.20 -1.01
N SER A 368 10.32 -7.41 -0.62
CA SER A 368 11.45 -7.87 0.21
C SER A 368 11.59 -7.14 1.55
N ALA A 369 10.71 -6.19 1.88
CA ALA A 369 10.77 -5.46 3.14
C ALA A 369 10.21 -6.32 4.29
N PRO A 370 10.85 -6.31 5.49
CA PRO A 370 10.28 -6.95 6.67
C PRO A 370 8.90 -6.38 6.99
N VAL A 371 7.91 -7.23 7.15
CA VAL A 371 6.54 -6.82 7.50
C VAL A 371 6.28 -6.94 8.99
N SER A 372 5.45 -6.06 9.53
CA SER A 372 5.07 -6.03 10.94
C SER A 372 4.08 -7.13 11.32
N SER A 373 4.23 -7.69 12.50
CA SER A 373 3.25 -8.51 13.23
C SER A 373 2.22 -7.62 13.92
N CYS A 374 1.17 -8.21 14.49
CA CYS A 374 0.14 -7.44 15.19
C CYS A 374 0.67 -6.62 16.38
N VAL A 375 1.80 -7.00 16.99
CA VAL A 375 2.40 -6.17 18.06
C VAL A 375 3.02 -4.88 17.53
N GLY A 376 3.47 -4.88 16.27
CA GLY A 376 3.98 -3.72 15.54
C GLY A 376 2.90 -2.90 14.83
N ASP A 377 1.63 -3.21 15.05
CA ASP A 377 0.51 -2.60 14.35
C ASP A 377 -0.61 -2.19 15.32
N MET A 378 -1.61 -1.48 14.79
CA MET A 378 -2.77 -0.98 15.53
C MET A 378 -4.04 -1.10 14.67
N PRO A 379 -5.23 -1.12 15.31
CA PRO A 379 -6.48 -1.01 14.59
C PRO A 379 -6.49 0.19 13.64
N ARG A 380 -6.90 -0.04 12.40
CA ARG A 380 -6.96 0.99 11.37
C ARG A 380 -8.32 1.67 11.39
N VAL A 381 -8.28 3.00 11.36
CA VAL A 381 -9.47 3.84 11.23
C VAL A 381 -9.22 4.78 10.06
N GLU A 382 -9.97 4.59 8.98
CA GLU A 382 -9.99 5.48 7.83
C GLU A 382 -11.42 5.95 7.55
N GLY A 383 -11.54 7.13 6.96
CA GLY A 383 -12.83 7.70 6.57
C GLY A 383 -13.28 7.28 5.18
N GLU A 384 -14.54 7.54 4.88
CA GLU A 384 -15.09 7.44 3.54
C GLU A 384 -14.45 8.49 2.62
N VAL A 385 -14.38 8.18 1.33
CA VAL A 385 -14.05 9.15 0.30
C VAL A 385 -15.30 9.97 0.02
N LYS A 386 -15.25 11.29 0.13
CA LYS A 386 -16.43 12.16 -0.01
C LYS A 386 -16.24 13.17 -1.11
N ASN A 387 -17.30 13.46 -1.86
CA ASN A 387 -17.31 14.54 -2.85
C ASN A 387 -17.33 15.91 -2.15
N LEU A 388 -16.52 16.86 -2.62
CA LEU A 388 -16.42 18.18 -1.99
C LEU A 388 -17.68 19.03 -2.19
N SER A 389 -18.38 18.87 -3.32
CA SER A 389 -19.60 19.63 -3.61
C SER A 389 -20.80 19.16 -2.79
N THR A 390 -20.96 17.85 -2.62
CA THR A 390 -22.17 17.27 -2.00
C THR A 390 -21.95 16.81 -0.56
N GLY A 391 -20.70 16.58 -0.16
CA GLY A 391 -20.34 15.92 1.11
C GLY A 391 -20.73 14.45 1.18
N GLN A 392 -21.26 13.88 0.10
CA GLN A 392 -21.71 12.49 0.04
C GLN A 392 -20.53 11.55 -0.23
N PRO A 393 -20.57 10.31 0.30
CA PRO A 393 -19.59 9.28 -0.03
C PRO A 393 -19.53 9.01 -1.54
N LEU A 394 -18.34 8.65 -2.02
CA LEU A 394 -18.13 8.09 -3.35
C LEU A 394 -18.97 6.82 -3.47
N ASN A 395 -19.72 6.70 -4.57
CA ASN A 395 -20.54 5.52 -4.80
C ASN A 395 -19.65 4.35 -5.23
N GLU A 396 -19.30 3.51 -4.27
CA GLU A 396 -18.52 2.30 -4.47
C GLU A 396 -19.48 1.12 -4.62
N TYR A 397 -19.31 0.32 -5.66
CA TYR A 397 -20.10 -0.90 -5.82
C TYR A 397 -19.59 -1.95 -4.83
N ALA A 398 -20.25 -2.07 -3.68
CA ALA A 398 -19.94 -3.11 -2.70
C ALA A 398 -20.82 -4.34 -2.92
N THR A 399 -20.20 -5.48 -3.20
CA THR A 399 -20.86 -6.78 -3.08
C THR A 399 -20.90 -7.20 -1.62
N THR A 400 -21.98 -7.89 -1.25
CA THR A 400 -22.12 -8.49 0.09
C THR A 400 -21.61 -9.93 0.13
N GLU A 401 -20.81 -10.33 -0.87
CA GLU A 401 -20.29 -11.69 -0.95
C GLU A 401 -19.09 -11.83 -0.02
N PHE A 402 -19.09 -12.90 0.78
CA PHE A 402 -17.98 -13.22 1.67
C PHE A 402 -16.96 -14.11 0.96
N PHE A 403 -15.69 -14.02 1.35
CA PHE A 403 -14.74 -15.07 0.98
C PHE A 403 -15.24 -16.44 1.46
N PRO A 404 -14.93 -17.53 0.71
CA PRO A 404 -15.30 -18.88 1.11
C PRO A 404 -14.99 -19.14 2.59
N GLY A 405 -15.98 -19.56 3.36
CA GLY A 405 -15.83 -19.90 4.77
C GLY A 405 -15.61 -18.75 5.76
N LEU A 406 -15.54 -17.50 5.29
CA LEU A 406 -15.33 -16.28 6.09
C LEU A 406 -16.63 -15.47 6.20
N ASN A 407 -17.75 -16.16 6.43
CA ASN A 407 -19.11 -15.63 6.43
C ASN A 407 -19.71 -15.50 7.84
N GLY A 408 -18.88 -15.11 8.82
CA GLY A 408 -19.31 -14.82 10.18
C GLY A 408 -19.25 -15.99 11.16
N LYS A 409 -18.74 -17.16 10.76
CA LYS A 409 -18.53 -18.28 11.69
C LYS A 409 -17.35 -18.01 12.63
N PRO A 410 -17.39 -18.52 13.88
CA PRO A 410 -16.25 -18.45 14.77
C PRO A 410 -15.17 -19.48 14.40
N TRP A 411 -13.94 -19.14 14.76
CA TRP A 411 -12.74 -19.91 14.48
C TRP A 411 -12.01 -20.18 15.79
N GLY A 412 -11.46 -21.37 15.99
CA GLY A 412 -10.73 -21.65 17.22
C GLY A 412 -9.85 -22.89 17.17
N ALA A 413 -8.86 -22.93 18.05
CA ALA A 413 -7.92 -24.03 18.18
C ALA A 413 -7.49 -24.23 19.62
N ALA A 414 -7.00 -25.44 19.91
CA ALA A 414 -6.33 -25.71 21.16
C ALA A 414 -4.86 -25.27 21.07
N VAL A 415 -4.38 -24.55 22.07
CA VAL A 415 -2.99 -24.07 22.17
C VAL A 415 -2.52 -24.29 23.59
N ASN A 416 -1.47 -25.10 23.77
CA ASN A 416 -0.88 -25.45 25.08
C ASN A 416 -1.90 -25.88 26.16
N GLY A 417 -2.85 -26.75 25.81
CA GLY A 417 -3.89 -27.22 26.76
C GLY A 417 -4.99 -26.21 27.06
N HIS A 418 -5.00 -25.07 26.36
CA HIS A 418 -6.06 -24.06 26.39
C HIS A 418 -6.79 -24.02 25.05
N VAL A 419 -7.93 -23.37 24.97
CA VAL A 419 -8.61 -23.07 23.71
C VAL A 419 -8.68 -21.56 23.54
N ALA A 420 -8.30 -21.09 22.36
CA ALA A 420 -8.53 -19.72 21.92
C ALA A 420 -9.53 -19.74 20.76
N SER A 421 -10.44 -18.77 20.76
CA SER A 421 -11.43 -18.61 19.71
C SER A 421 -11.62 -17.15 19.37
N VAL A 422 -11.92 -16.89 18.11
CA VAL A 422 -12.19 -15.57 17.54
C VAL A 422 -13.39 -15.66 16.62
N GLY A 423 -14.34 -14.75 16.78
CA GLY A 423 -15.54 -14.75 15.95
C GLY A 423 -16.54 -13.66 16.33
N PRO A 424 -17.42 -13.27 15.42
CA PRO A 424 -17.55 -13.77 14.04
C PRO A 424 -16.36 -13.36 13.16
N VAL A 425 -15.94 -14.23 12.22
CA VAL A 425 -14.96 -13.86 11.17
C VAL A 425 -15.73 -13.66 9.87
N ALA A 426 -15.95 -12.40 9.51
CA ALA A 426 -16.76 -11.98 8.38
C ALA A 426 -15.96 -11.05 7.46
N ILE A 427 -15.49 -11.58 6.32
CA ILE A 427 -14.62 -10.86 5.38
C ILE A 427 -15.23 -10.88 3.98
N LEU A 428 -15.54 -9.70 3.45
CA LEU A 428 -16.09 -9.53 2.10
C LEU A 428 -15.05 -9.87 1.03
N ARG A 429 -15.50 -10.33 -0.14
CA ARG A 429 -14.64 -10.56 -1.30
C ARG A 429 -14.11 -9.26 -1.86
N ASP A 430 -14.92 -8.20 -1.78
CA ASP A 430 -14.51 -6.87 -2.17
C ASP A 430 -13.62 -6.27 -1.08
N GLU A 431 -12.44 -5.85 -1.51
CA GLU A 431 -11.45 -5.14 -0.70
C GLU A 431 -10.98 -5.89 0.55
N ALA A 432 -11.29 -7.19 0.67
CA ALA A 432 -11.14 -7.96 1.90
C ALA A 432 -11.71 -7.25 3.13
N GLN A 433 -12.80 -6.49 2.99
CA GLN A 433 -13.31 -5.66 4.07
C GLN A 433 -13.87 -6.51 5.23
N VAL A 434 -13.57 -6.08 6.47
CA VAL A 434 -14.19 -6.67 7.67
C VAL A 434 -15.63 -6.20 7.78
N ALA A 435 -16.58 -7.11 7.57
CA ALA A 435 -18.01 -6.79 7.66
C ALA A 435 -18.49 -6.67 9.12
N GLN A 436 -17.85 -7.39 10.03
CA GLN A 436 -18.18 -7.37 11.45
C GLN A 436 -16.93 -7.59 12.31
N ASN A 437 -16.74 -6.72 13.29
CA ASN A 437 -15.66 -6.85 14.26
C ASN A 437 -15.87 -8.09 15.14
N PRO A 438 -14.79 -8.87 15.42
CA PRO A 438 -14.89 -10.11 16.17
C PRO A 438 -14.91 -9.86 17.68
N THR A 439 -15.22 -10.92 18.41
CA THR A 439 -14.85 -11.08 19.82
C THR A 439 -13.81 -12.18 19.95
N MET A 440 -13.01 -12.13 21.01
CA MET A 440 -12.09 -13.20 21.39
C MET A 440 -12.55 -13.87 22.68
N GLN A 441 -12.44 -15.19 22.75
CA GLN A 441 -12.81 -15.94 23.95
C GLN A 441 -11.83 -17.08 24.20
N PHE A 442 -11.54 -17.33 25.48
CA PHE A 442 -10.52 -18.26 25.91
C PHE A 442 -11.07 -19.25 26.93
N ILE A 443 -10.60 -20.50 26.85
CA ILE A 443 -10.87 -21.55 27.82
C ILE A 443 -9.54 -22.08 28.33
N SER A 444 -9.20 -21.72 29.56
CA SER A 444 -8.02 -22.27 30.23
C SER A 444 -8.28 -23.71 30.68
N ASN A 445 -7.21 -24.51 30.76
CA ASN A 445 -7.23 -25.92 31.18
C ASN A 445 -8.34 -26.75 30.50
N TYR A 446 -8.48 -26.65 29.17
CA TYR A 446 -9.63 -27.14 28.42
C TYR A 446 -9.93 -28.64 28.64
N LYS A 447 -8.88 -29.46 28.78
CA LYS A 447 -8.99 -30.91 29.01
C LYS A 447 -9.13 -31.29 30.50
N SER A 448 -9.12 -30.32 31.42
CA SER A 448 -9.22 -30.54 32.86
C SER A 448 -10.64 -30.34 33.38
N SER A 449 -10.96 -30.96 34.51
CA SER A 449 -12.16 -30.66 35.29
C SER A 449 -12.21 -29.21 35.77
N ASN A 450 -11.06 -28.56 35.95
CA ASN A 450 -10.92 -27.16 36.37
C ASN A 450 -10.93 -26.16 35.20
N LYS A 451 -11.57 -26.50 34.07
CA LYS A 451 -11.66 -25.60 32.91
C LYS A 451 -12.35 -24.29 33.31
N LYS A 452 -11.81 -23.16 32.86
CA LYS A 452 -12.41 -21.83 33.08
C LYS A 452 -12.53 -21.10 31.75
N GLN A 453 -13.76 -20.72 31.42
CA GLN A 453 -14.08 -19.94 30.23
C GLN A 453 -14.15 -18.47 30.59
N THR A 454 -13.51 -17.62 29.78
CA THR A 454 -13.58 -16.17 29.94
C THR A 454 -14.90 -15.64 29.38
N GLN A 455 -15.27 -14.44 29.81
CA GLN A 455 -16.21 -13.64 29.03
C GLN A 455 -15.61 -13.32 27.65
N PRO A 456 -16.44 -13.08 26.61
CA PRO A 456 -15.96 -12.57 25.34
C PRO A 456 -15.31 -11.19 25.49
N TYR A 457 -14.13 -11.01 24.90
CA TYR A 457 -13.44 -9.73 24.83
C TYR A 457 -13.73 -9.09 23.48
N GLN A 458 -14.16 -7.82 23.48
CA GLN A 458 -14.35 -7.06 22.24
C GLN A 458 -13.01 -6.89 21.54
N ALA A 459 -13.02 -7.04 20.21
CA ALA A 459 -11.84 -6.92 19.39
C ALA A 459 -12.12 -6.13 18.11
N LEU A 460 -11.07 -5.53 17.57
CA LEU A 460 -11.09 -4.88 16.25
C LEU A 460 -10.25 -5.71 15.30
N ALA A 461 -10.65 -5.78 14.02
CA ALA A 461 -9.89 -6.51 13.02
C ALA A 461 -9.44 -5.61 11.86
N ASN A 462 -8.19 -5.78 11.46
CA ASN A 462 -7.66 -5.31 10.19
C ASN A 462 -7.55 -6.49 9.23
N THR A 463 -7.70 -6.23 7.95
CA THR A 463 -7.39 -7.18 6.89
C THR A 463 -6.29 -6.64 5.99
N TYR A 464 -5.52 -7.56 5.42
CA TYR A 464 -4.56 -7.27 4.38
C TYR A 464 -4.71 -8.28 3.26
N GLU A 465 -5.13 -7.80 2.09
CA GLU A 465 -5.37 -8.64 0.94
C GLU A 465 -4.05 -8.90 0.18
N GLY A 466 -3.66 -10.17 0.13
CA GLY A 466 -2.65 -10.66 -0.79
C GLY A 466 -3.28 -11.28 -2.04
N GLU A 467 -2.42 -11.76 -2.93
CA GLU A 467 -2.85 -12.39 -4.19
C GLU A 467 -3.77 -13.61 -3.92
N THR A 468 -3.30 -14.56 -3.12
CA THR A 468 -3.99 -15.81 -2.81
C THR A 468 -4.45 -15.93 -1.36
N GLN A 469 -4.01 -15.02 -0.49
CA GLN A 469 -4.23 -15.08 0.96
C GLN A 469 -4.79 -13.76 1.50
N VAL A 470 -5.44 -13.81 2.65
CA VAL A 470 -5.82 -12.64 3.45
C VAL A 470 -5.22 -12.80 4.84
N LEU A 471 -4.47 -11.80 5.30
CA LEU A 471 -4.12 -11.69 6.72
C LEU A 471 -5.25 -11.01 7.45
N TYR A 472 -5.78 -11.69 8.46
CA TYR A 472 -6.76 -11.21 9.40
C TYR A 472 -6.07 -10.98 10.75
N ARG A 473 -5.94 -9.70 11.11
CA ARG A 473 -5.23 -9.25 12.30
C ARG A 473 -6.22 -8.71 13.32
N VAL A 474 -6.25 -9.32 14.50
CA VAL A 474 -7.26 -9.05 15.52
C VAL A 474 -6.60 -8.46 16.76
N PHE A 475 -7.16 -7.36 17.28
CA PHE A 475 -6.64 -6.65 18.43
C PHE A 475 -7.67 -6.63 19.54
N ALA A 476 -7.28 -6.97 20.77
CA ALA A 476 -8.15 -6.72 21.93
C ALA A 476 -8.37 -5.21 22.10
N VAL A 477 -9.63 -4.80 22.28
CA VAL A 477 -9.97 -3.40 22.60
C VAL A 477 -9.42 -3.02 23.98
N ASP A 478 -9.59 -3.91 24.97
CA ASP A 478 -9.06 -3.73 26.33
C ASP A 478 -7.91 -4.72 26.58
N GLN A 479 -6.71 -4.37 26.12
CA GLN A 479 -5.51 -5.20 26.26
C GLN A 479 -5.14 -5.46 27.73
N LYS A 480 -5.51 -4.58 28.65
CA LYS A 480 -5.21 -4.75 30.09
C LYS A 480 -6.01 -5.88 30.73
N LYS A 481 -7.20 -6.18 30.19
CA LYS A 481 -8.10 -7.24 30.69
C LYS A 481 -8.03 -8.54 29.90
N SER A 482 -7.71 -8.46 28.61
CA SER A 482 -7.62 -9.64 27.74
C SER A 482 -6.35 -10.45 28.04
N PRO A 483 -6.42 -11.79 28.10
CA PRO A 483 -5.22 -12.62 28.22
C PRO A 483 -4.38 -12.63 26.93
N VAL A 484 -4.93 -12.15 25.80
CA VAL A 484 -4.28 -12.04 24.50
C VAL A 484 -4.40 -10.60 24.03
N SER A 485 -3.28 -9.99 23.64
CA SER A 485 -3.26 -8.61 23.14
C SER A 485 -3.69 -8.54 21.69
N CYS A 486 -3.20 -9.47 20.85
CA CYS A 486 -3.58 -9.55 19.45
C CYS A 486 -3.31 -10.94 18.84
N MET A 487 -3.89 -11.19 17.68
CA MET A 487 -3.77 -12.44 16.92
C MET A 487 -3.56 -12.11 15.44
N ASP A 488 -2.71 -12.87 14.77
CA ASP A 488 -2.59 -12.86 13.31
C ASP A 488 -3.08 -14.21 12.77
N ILE A 489 -3.94 -14.19 11.75
CA ILE A 489 -4.46 -15.40 11.11
C ILE A 489 -4.39 -15.22 9.61
N VAL A 490 -3.80 -16.17 8.90
CA VAL A 490 -3.74 -16.14 7.44
C VAL A 490 -4.76 -17.12 6.90
N PHE A 491 -5.65 -16.63 6.05
CA PHE A 491 -6.67 -17.41 5.36
C PHE A 491 -6.30 -17.57 3.87
N ASP A 492 -6.52 -18.76 3.33
CA ASP A 492 -6.51 -18.98 1.88
C ASP A 492 -7.82 -18.46 1.26
N LYS A 493 -7.73 -17.61 0.23
CA LYS A 493 -8.90 -16.98 -0.41
C LYS A 493 -9.78 -17.96 -1.17
N ARG A 494 -9.23 -19.07 -1.66
CA ARG A 494 -9.95 -20.04 -2.49
C ARG A 494 -10.58 -21.13 -1.64
N ALA A 495 -9.77 -21.75 -0.77
CA ALA A 495 -10.17 -22.86 0.07
C ALA A 495 -10.89 -22.39 1.36
N GLY A 496 -10.70 -21.14 1.78
CA GLY A 496 -11.44 -20.56 2.90
C GLY A 496 -11.05 -21.10 4.27
N ASN A 497 -9.87 -21.71 4.37
CA ASN A 497 -9.29 -22.31 5.56
C ASN A 497 -8.13 -21.45 6.09
N ALA A 498 -7.95 -21.48 7.41
CA ALA A 498 -6.77 -20.86 8.03
C ALA A 498 -5.54 -21.73 7.74
N VAL A 499 -4.54 -21.14 7.10
CA VAL A 499 -3.30 -21.84 6.73
C VAL A 499 -2.24 -21.72 7.82
N ALA A 500 -2.25 -20.62 8.58
CA ALA A 500 -1.36 -20.36 9.69
C ALA A 500 -1.92 -19.26 10.59
N GLY A 501 -1.35 -19.11 11.78
CA GLY A 501 -1.70 -18.02 12.67
C GLY A 501 -0.88 -18.02 13.95
N GLU A 502 -0.93 -16.90 14.66
CA GLU A 502 -0.13 -16.60 15.83
C GLU A 502 -0.96 -15.85 16.86
N ILE A 503 -0.77 -16.17 18.13
CA ILE A 503 -1.35 -15.45 19.27
C ILE A 503 -0.24 -14.74 20.02
N TYR A 504 -0.43 -13.44 20.26
CA TYR A 504 0.49 -12.59 21.00
C TYR A 504 -0.13 -12.22 22.35
N TYR A 505 0.58 -12.55 23.43
CA TYR A 505 0.07 -12.41 24.79
C TYR A 505 1.14 -11.94 25.77
N PRO A 506 0.77 -11.20 26.82
CA PRO A 506 1.70 -10.76 27.85
C PRO A 506 2.01 -11.89 28.83
N LYS A 507 3.30 -12.09 29.13
CA LYS A 507 3.77 -12.94 30.22
C LYS A 507 4.87 -12.18 30.97
N GLN A 508 4.59 -11.86 32.24
CA GLN A 508 5.46 -11.02 33.08
C GLN A 508 5.74 -9.62 32.47
N GLY A 509 4.81 -9.10 31.68
CA GLY A 509 4.90 -7.79 31.01
C GLY A 509 5.61 -7.82 29.65
N ASP A 510 6.27 -8.92 29.31
CA ASP A 510 6.90 -9.11 28.00
C ASP A 510 5.96 -9.84 27.02
N ALA A 511 6.13 -9.57 25.73
CA ALA A 511 5.39 -10.18 24.65
C ALA A 511 5.86 -11.61 24.38
N TYR A 512 4.93 -12.55 24.33
CA TYR A 512 5.16 -13.92 23.88
C TYR A 512 4.26 -14.24 22.70
N VAL A 513 4.76 -15.08 21.79
CA VAL A 513 4.05 -15.56 20.61
C VAL A 513 3.91 -17.08 20.63
N ALA A 514 2.72 -17.58 20.37
CA ALA A 514 2.44 -19.01 20.20
C ALA A 514 1.74 -19.27 18.86
N GLN A 515 2.01 -20.42 18.25
CA GLN A 515 1.33 -20.84 17.03
C GLN A 515 -0.15 -21.11 17.29
N PHE A 516 -1.00 -20.66 16.38
CA PHE A 516 -2.43 -20.74 16.45
C PHE A 516 -3.00 -20.97 15.05
N GLN A 517 -3.32 -22.22 14.73
CA GLN A 517 -3.96 -22.59 13.47
C GLN A 517 -5.42 -22.93 13.73
N PRO A 518 -6.34 -21.94 13.69
CA PRO A 518 -7.73 -22.17 14.01
C PRO A 518 -8.43 -22.99 12.94
N ILE A 519 -9.42 -23.78 13.37
CA ILE A 519 -10.40 -24.39 12.47
C ILE A 519 -11.75 -23.72 12.66
N ARG A 520 -12.52 -23.66 11.58
CA ARG A 520 -13.89 -23.16 11.59
C ARG A 520 -14.74 -24.06 12.48
N ARG A 521 -15.48 -23.45 13.40
CA ARG A 521 -16.35 -24.16 14.34
C ARG A 521 -17.81 -24.13 13.93
#